data_AF-A0A1D3RNG0-F1
#
_entry.id   AF-A0A1D3RNG0-F1
#
_cell.length_a   1.000
_cell.length_b   1.000
_cell.length_c   1.000
_cell.angle_alpha   90.00
_cell.angle_beta   90.00
_cell.angle_gamma   90.00
#
_symmetry.space_group_name_H-M   'P 1'
#
loop_
_entity.id
_entity.type
_entity.pdbx_description
1 polymer ?
#
loop_
_entity_poly.entity_id
_entity_poly.type
_entity_poly.pdbx_seq_one_letter_code
_entity_poly.pdbx_strand_id
1 'polypeptide(L)' 'MNNIIEQDHRFIKKITKPMMGFKAFHSAQTTVAGIEAAHMIRKGQLSEEKIPAYKQFMALAG' A
#
# COMPACT_ATOMS: atom_id res chain seq x y z
N MET A 1 -6.35 -20.84 -8.58
CA MET A 1 -6.19 -20.42 -7.17
C MET A 1 -5.17 -19.28 -7.16
N ASN A 2 -5.62 -18.02 -7.12
CA ASN A 2 -4.70 -16.86 -7.10
C ASN A 2 -4.36 -16.53 -5.66
N ASN A 3 -3.12 -16.82 -5.25
CA ASN A 3 -2.65 -16.61 -3.90
C ASN A 3 -2.70 -15.09 -3.56
N ILE A 4 -3.14 -14.73 -2.35
CA ILE A 4 -3.29 -13.32 -1.92
C ILE A 4 -1.98 -12.55 -2.09
N ILE A 5 -0.86 -13.22 -1.80
CA ILE A 5 0.51 -12.69 -1.95
C ILE A 5 0.80 -12.29 -3.40
N GLU A 6 0.35 -13.10 -4.37
CA GLU A 6 0.63 -12.84 -5.78
C GLU A 6 -0.23 -11.70 -6.34
N GLN A 7 -1.44 -11.50 -5.80
CA GLN A 7 -2.25 -10.32 -6.14
C GLN A 7 -1.65 -9.03 -5.60
N ASP A 8 -1.14 -9.06 -4.37
CA ASP A 8 -0.55 -7.88 -3.73
C ASP A 8 0.71 -7.43 -4.47
N HIS A 9 1.57 -8.40 -4.80
CA HIS A 9 2.76 -8.14 -5.60
C HIS A 9 2.43 -7.58 -6.99
N ARG A 10 1.34 -8.07 -7.62
CA ARG A 10 0.86 -7.54 -8.91
C ARG A 10 0.36 -6.10 -8.79
N PHE A 11 -0.32 -5.77 -7.70
CA PHE A 11 -0.80 -4.41 -7.44
C PHE A 11 0.36 -3.43 -7.24
N ILE A 12 1.35 -3.80 -6.42
CA ILE A 12 2.57 -3.00 -6.21
C ILE A 12 3.29 -2.78 -7.53
N LYS A 13 3.51 -3.83 -8.33
CA LYS A 13 4.13 -3.73 -9.66
C LYS A 13 3.34 -2.82 -10.61
N LYS A 14 2.00 -2.86 -10.56
CA LYS A 14 1.17 -1.99 -11.42
C LYS A 14 1.37 -0.51 -11.09
N ILE A 15 1.55 -0.18 -9.82
CA ILE A 15 1.76 1.20 -9.35
C ILE A 15 3.20 1.66 -9.62
N THR A 16 4.19 0.80 -9.39
CA THR A 16 5.61 1.16 -9.55
C THR A 16 6.09 1.14 -11.00
N LYS A 17 5.48 0.34 -11.89
CA LYS A 17 5.87 0.23 -13.31
C LYS A 17 5.85 1.54 -14.11
N PRO A 18 4.89 2.47 -13.94
CA PRO A 18 4.94 3.77 -14.62
C PRO A 18 5.91 4.78 -13.96
N MET A 19 6.53 4.47 -12.81
CA MET A 19 7.48 5.36 -12.16
C MET A 19 8.87 5.25 -12.82
N MET A 20 9.65 6.34 -12.86
CA MET A 20 11.05 6.32 -13.31
C MET A 20 12.01 5.67 -12.30
N GLY A 21 11.51 4.79 -11.43
CA GLY A 21 12.24 4.21 -10.32
C GLY A 21 12.44 5.16 -9.13
N PHE A 22 13.11 4.66 -8.10
CA PHE A 22 13.42 5.40 -6.89
C PHE A 22 14.90 5.79 -6.86
N LYS A 23 15.20 7.03 -6.47
CA LYS A 23 16.59 7.52 -6.35
C LYS A 23 17.34 6.98 -5.14
N ALA A 24 16.62 6.41 -4.15
CA ALA A 24 17.19 5.84 -2.95
C ALA A 24 16.33 4.66 -2.45
N PHE A 25 16.96 3.68 -1.81
CA PHE A 25 16.28 2.52 -1.24
C PHE A 25 15.30 2.90 -0.13
N HIS A 26 15.66 3.86 0.72
CA HIS A 26 14.77 4.36 1.75
C HIS A 26 13.47 4.93 1.15
N SER A 27 13.57 5.73 0.08
CA SER A 27 12.39 6.26 -0.62
C SER A 27 11.55 5.16 -1.27
N ALA A 28 12.18 4.12 -1.82
CA ALA A 28 11.48 2.95 -2.34
C ALA A 28 10.69 2.24 -1.24
N GLN A 29 11.34 1.98 -0.11
CA GLN A 29 10.75 1.28 1.03
C GLN A 29 9.54 2.04 1.60
N THR A 30 9.68 3.35 1.86
CA THR A 30 8.58 4.18 2.36
C THR A 30 7.42 4.24 1.37
N THR A 31 7.71 4.31 0.07
CA THR A 31 6.66 4.33 -0.96
C THR A 31 5.91 3.00 -1.03
N VAL A 32 6.63 1.88 -1.02
CA VAL A 32 6.01 0.55 -1.06
C VAL A 32 5.18 0.31 0.20
N ALA A 33 5.69 0.66 1.38
CA ALA A 33 4.95 0.54 2.64
C ALA A 33 3.66 1.40 2.65
N GLY A 34 3.71 2.62 2.10
CA GLY A 34 2.53 3.46 1.93
C GLY A 34 1.50 2.86 0.97
N ILE A 35 1.95 2.27 -0.15
CA ILE A 35 1.07 1.58 -1.10
C ILE A 35 0.39 0.38 -0.44
N GLU A 36 1.12 -0.41 0.36
CA GLU A 36 0.58 -1.55 1.11
C GLU A 36 -0.43 -1.11 2.16
N ALA A 37 -0.11 -0.07 2.95
CA ALA A 37 -1.03 0.50 3.94
C ALA A 37 -2.35 0.96 3.30
N ALA A 38 -2.27 1.71 2.20
CA ALA A 38 -3.45 2.14 1.45
C ALA A 38 -4.24 0.95 0.87
N HIS A 39 -3.56 -0.10 0.42
CA HIS A 39 -4.20 -1.31 -0.10
C HIS A 39 -4.97 -2.07 0.99
N MET A 40 -4.39 -2.23 2.18
CA MET A 40 -5.02 -2.87 3.34
C MET A 40 -6.24 -2.10 3.83
N ILE A 41 -6.16 -0.77 3.90
CA ILE A 41 -7.29 0.11 4.23
C ILE A 41 -8.42 -0.05 3.20
N ARG A 42 -8.10 -0.06 1.90
CA ARG A 42 -9.09 -0.22 0.84
C ARG A 42 -9.79 -1.59 0.88
N LYS A 43 -9.08 -2.64 1.34
CA LYS A 43 -9.65 -3.97 1.55
C LYS A 43 -10.42 -4.10 2.86
N GLY A 44 -10.41 -3.09 3.73
CA GLY A 44 -11.05 -3.17 5.05
C GLY A 44 -10.32 -4.10 6.02
N GLN A 45 -9.04 -4.41 5.77
CA GLN A 45 -8.27 -5.34 6.61
C GLN A 45 -7.79 -4.72 7.92
N LEU A 46 -7.80 -3.39 8.03
CA LEU A 46 -7.22 -2.66 9.14
C LEU A 46 -8.23 -2.26 10.23
N SER A 47 -9.50 -2.09 9.88
CA SER A 47 -10.55 -1.74 10.85
C SER A 47 -11.95 -2.01 10.29
N GLU A 48 -12.82 -2.63 11.10
CA GLU A 48 -14.25 -2.81 10.80
C GLU A 48 -15.08 -1.53 10.99
N GLU A 49 -14.49 -0.48 11.58
CA GLU A 49 -15.21 0.74 11.91
C GLU A 49 -15.24 1.77 10.76
N LYS A 50 -16.30 2.60 10.76
CA LYS A 50 -16.62 3.66 9.79
C LYS A 50 -15.62 4.83 9.74
N ILE A 51 -14.36 4.60 10.04
CA ILE A 51 -13.30 5.60 10.00
C ILE A 51 -12.95 5.86 8.53
N PRO A 52 -12.92 7.12 8.07
CA PRO A 52 -12.50 7.44 6.70
C PRO A 52 -11.09 6.93 6.39
N ALA A 53 -10.89 6.37 5.20
CA ALA A 53 -9.62 5.77 4.77
C ALA A 53 -8.39 6.67 4.96
N TYR A 54 -8.52 7.97 4.71
CA TYR A 54 -7.42 8.93 4.89
C TYR A 54 -7.00 9.07 6.37
N LYS A 55 -7.95 8.92 7.31
CA LYS A 55 -7.68 9.05 8.74
C LYS A 55 -6.99 7.80 9.28
N GLN A 56 -7.37 6.62 8.77
CA GLN A 56 -6.67 5.36 9.04
C GLN A 56 -5.25 5.41 8.48
N PHE A 57 -5.07 5.97 7.28
CA PHE A 57 -3.76 6.12 6.66
C PHE A 57 -2.85 7.05 7.45
N MET A 58 -3.37 8.21 7.88
CA MET A 58 -2.61 9.17 8.70
C MET A 58 -2.20 8.58 10.05
N ALA A 59 -3.04 7.74 10.66
CA ALA A 59 -2.71 7.06 11.92
C ALA A 59 -1.56 6.05 11.77
N LEU A 60 -1.36 5.49 10.58
CA LEU A 60 -0.24 4.57 10.27
C LEU A 60 1.04 5.28 9.82
N ALA A 61 0.94 6.54 9.40
CA ALA A 61 2.05 7.31 8.84
C ALA A 61 2.78 8.19 9.88
N GLY A 62 2.41 8.07 11.17
CA GLY A 62 2.96 8.83 12.30
C GLY A 62 4.22 8.23 12.89
#